data_AF-A0A9W7YQD0-F1
#
_entry.id   AF-A0A9W7YQD0-F1
#
_cell.length_a   1.000
_cell.length_b   1.000
_cell.length_c   1.000
_cell.angle_alpha   90.00
_cell.angle_beta   90.00
_cell.angle_gamma   90.00
#
_symmetry.space_group_name_H-M   'P 1'
#
loop_
_entity.id
_entity.type
_entity.pdbx_description
1 polymer ?
#
loop_
_entity_poly.entity_id
_entity_poly.type
_entity_poly.pdbx_seq_one_letter_code
_entity_poly.pdbx_strand_id
1 'polypeptide(L)'
;MKASTYVLLAVLPIHLANNYFLVWSPTIGFGFLGAAVANVITFWFMFIGVLAYMWFSDAREAWGGWSMQALRAMPQYYSLAIPSMVLVCSDWAAWELLAIAASYLGNVQLAAQTIVINTCSLTYQIPAGLSIAVSNRAGNLLGQSRARRSRIASYVGLVLGALSGALSSAFCLIVASWWGSVYSSDPDVIAAVAIIMPICALFQLSDAVNGVSSGVLRSLGRQTAGAWVNFPAYYFVGFPFGLYLTYGAPGMGVTGLWIGICVGVTIAAIGQTAICVSADYVEEVARCMAQVHKNQHFAAESDEESNASNTQLL
;
A
#
# COMPACT_ATOMS: atom_id res chain seq x y z
N MET A 1 -14.74 7.42 -3.06
CA MET A 1 -14.47 6.18 -3.82
C MET A 1 -14.96 6.23 -5.27
N LYS A 2 -16.11 6.85 -5.59
CA LYS A 2 -16.61 6.91 -6.98
C LYS A 2 -15.68 7.62 -7.97
N ALA A 3 -15.07 8.75 -7.55
CA ALA A 3 -14.15 9.54 -8.36
C ALA A 3 -12.99 8.70 -8.95
N SER A 4 -12.19 8.09 -8.07
CA SER A 4 -11.01 7.33 -8.46
C SER A 4 -11.36 6.17 -9.39
N THR A 5 -12.47 5.45 -9.13
CA THR A 5 -12.91 4.36 -10.00
C THR A 5 -13.27 4.85 -11.41
N TYR A 6 -14.05 5.93 -11.54
CA TYR A 6 -14.42 6.44 -12.86
C TYR A 6 -13.21 6.97 -13.63
N VAL A 7 -12.31 7.69 -12.95
CA VAL A 7 -11.08 8.18 -13.56
C VAL A 7 -10.20 7.02 -14.04
N LEU A 8 -10.01 5.98 -13.22
CA LEU A 8 -9.22 4.81 -13.61
C LEU A 8 -9.83 4.06 -14.79
N LEU A 9 -11.16 3.87 -14.81
CA LEU A 9 -11.85 3.22 -15.94
C LEU A 9 -11.72 4.01 -17.25
N ALA A 10 -11.71 5.35 -17.19
CA ALA A 10 -11.52 6.20 -18.35
C ALA A 10 -10.06 6.23 -18.83
N VAL A 11 -9.10 6.23 -17.90
CA VAL A 11 -7.67 6.38 -18.23
C VAL A 11 -7.01 5.05 -18.61
N LEU A 12 -7.53 3.90 -18.13
CA LEU A 12 -6.94 2.59 -18.44
C LEU A 12 -6.85 2.29 -19.96
N PRO A 13 -7.91 2.49 -20.78
CA PRO A 13 -7.80 2.30 -22.23
C PRO A 13 -6.78 3.24 -22.88
N ILE A 14 -6.68 4.48 -22.38
CA ILE A 14 -5.70 5.46 -22.86
C ILE A 14 -4.29 4.98 -22.53
N HIS A 15 -4.07 4.43 -21.34
CA HIS A 15 -2.78 3.86 -20.95
C HIS A 15 -2.38 2.68 -21.84
N LEU A 16 -3.32 1.79 -22.16
CA LEU A 16 -3.09 0.66 -23.09
C LEU A 16 -2.74 1.15 -24.50
N ALA A 17 -3.50 2.12 -25.02
CA ALA A 17 -3.23 2.72 -26.32
C ALA A 17 -1.84 3.40 -26.33
N ASN A 18 -1.52 4.17 -25.30
CA ASN A 18 -0.22 4.83 -25.18
C ASN A 18 0.93 3.82 -25.13
N ASN A 19 0.82 2.73 -24.37
CA ASN A 19 1.85 1.70 -24.37
C ASN A 19 2.00 1.05 -25.74
N TYR A 20 0.91 0.75 -26.43
CA TYR A 20 0.98 0.20 -27.79
C TYR A 20 1.67 1.19 -28.76
N PHE A 21 1.23 2.45 -28.80
CA PHE A 21 1.74 3.42 -29.76
C PHE A 21 3.15 3.91 -29.43
N LEU A 22 3.50 4.09 -28.16
CA LEU A 22 4.79 4.66 -27.76
C LEU A 22 5.88 3.60 -27.63
N VAL A 23 5.53 2.34 -27.38
CA VAL A 23 6.51 1.24 -27.24
C VAL A 23 6.61 0.42 -28.51
N TRP A 24 5.49 -0.02 -29.08
CA TRP A 24 5.46 -1.05 -30.13
C TRP A 24 5.26 -0.50 -31.55
N SER A 25 4.73 0.72 -31.70
CA SER A 25 4.49 1.28 -33.04
C SER A 25 5.80 1.53 -33.78
N PRO A 26 5.97 1.01 -35.01
CA PRO A 26 7.16 1.26 -35.81
C PRO A 26 7.34 2.73 -36.22
N THR A 27 6.27 3.52 -36.22
CA THR A 27 6.26 4.89 -36.76
C THR A 27 6.42 5.96 -35.68
N ILE A 28 5.89 5.71 -34.48
CA ILE A 28 5.84 6.68 -33.36
C ILE A 28 6.65 6.17 -32.16
N GLY A 29 6.90 4.86 -32.06
CA GLY A 29 7.47 4.26 -30.87
C GLY A 29 8.93 4.62 -30.66
N PHE A 30 9.29 4.93 -29.42
CA PHE A 30 10.66 5.17 -28.99
C PHE A 30 11.22 3.99 -28.16
N GLY A 31 10.62 2.80 -28.32
CA GLY A 31 10.99 1.58 -27.60
C GLY A 31 10.76 1.70 -26.10
N PHE A 32 11.75 1.31 -25.30
CA PHE A 32 11.67 1.28 -23.83
C PHE A 32 11.31 2.64 -23.20
N LEU A 33 11.83 3.75 -23.74
CA LEU A 33 11.50 5.10 -23.28
C LEU A 33 10.01 5.41 -23.41
N GLY A 34 9.33 4.81 -24.38
CA GLY A 34 7.89 4.96 -24.60
C GLY A 34 7.05 4.53 -23.40
N ALA A 35 7.48 3.52 -22.63
CA ALA A 35 6.77 3.05 -21.45
C ALA A 35 6.78 4.11 -20.33
N ALA A 36 7.91 4.77 -20.12
CA ALA A 36 8.03 5.86 -19.14
C ALA A 36 7.17 7.07 -19.53
N VAL A 37 7.18 7.44 -20.82
CA VAL A 37 6.35 8.54 -21.34
C VAL A 37 4.87 8.21 -21.21
N ALA A 38 4.46 6.96 -21.52
CA ALA A 38 3.08 6.50 -21.35
C ALA A 38 2.61 6.64 -19.90
N ASN A 39 3.46 6.30 -18.92
CA ASN A 39 3.17 6.47 -17.50
C ASN A 39 2.96 7.94 -17.11
N VAL A 40 3.85 8.84 -17.54
CA VAL A 40 3.73 10.28 -17.25
C VAL A 40 2.42 10.84 -17.81
N ILE A 41 2.09 10.51 -19.06
CA ILE A 41 0.85 10.93 -19.71
C ILE A 41 -0.37 10.42 -18.91
N THR A 42 -0.34 9.15 -18.51
CA THR A 42 -1.40 8.54 -17.70
C THR A 42 -1.57 9.22 -16.35
N PHE A 43 -0.48 9.61 -15.65
CA PHE A 43 -0.57 10.36 -14.41
C PHE A 43 -1.21 11.75 -14.60
N TRP A 44 -0.87 12.45 -15.68
CA TRP A 44 -1.52 13.73 -16.01
C TRP A 44 -3.00 13.57 -16.31
N PHE A 45 -3.40 12.54 -17.07
CA PHE A 45 -4.81 12.25 -17.31
C PHE A 45 -5.57 11.90 -16.03
N MET A 46 -4.95 11.15 -15.11
CA MET A 46 -5.57 10.88 -13.81
C MET A 46 -5.73 12.17 -13.00
N PHE A 47 -4.71 13.02 -12.95
CA PHE A 47 -4.77 14.32 -12.28
C PHE A 47 -5.90 15.20 -12.82
N ILE A 48 -5.93 15.39 -14.15
CA ILE A 48 -6.98 16.18 -14.83
C ILE A 48 -8.35 15.54 -14.60
N GLY A 49 -8.44 14.21 -14.65
CA GLY A 49 -9.69 13.48 -14.41
C GLY A 49 -10.25 13.70 -13.01
N VAL A 50 -9.40 13.72 -11.98
CA VAL A 50 -9.84 14.06 -10.61
C VAL A 50 -10.30 15.52 -10.52
N LEU A 51 -9.56 16.47 -11.11
CA LEU A 51 -9.96 17.88 -11.14
C LEU A 51 -11.33 18.06 -11.83
N ALA A 52 -11.52 17.42 -13.00
CA ALA A 52 -12.78 17.46 -13.72
C ALA A 52 -13.91 16.86 -12.87
N TYR A 53 -13.68 15.70 -12.25
CA TYR A 53 -14.68 15.09 -11.36
C TYR A 53 -15.07 16.03 -10.21
N MET A 54 -14.09 16.68 -9.57
CA MET A 54 -14.36 17.66 -8.50
C MET A 54 -15.16 18.86 -8.99
N TRP A 55 -14.91 19.33 -10.22
CA TRP A 55 -15.62 20.48 -10.78
C TRP A 55 -17.09 20.16 -11.15
N PHE A 56 -17.34 18.95 -11.65
CA PHE A 56 -18.65 18.54 -12.17
C PHE A 56 -19.51 17.73 -11.18
N SER A 57 -19.07 17.57 -9.92
CA SER A 57 -19.83 16.84 -8.91
C SER A 57 -19.95 17.61 -7.60
N ASP A 58 -20.83 17.14 -6.71
CA ASP A 58 -21.03 17.68 -5.36
C ASP A 58 -19.74 17.64 -4.50
N ALA A 59 -18.69 16.93 -4.94
CA ALA A 59 -17.38 16.97 -4.31
C ALA A 59 -16.76 18.38 -4.26
N ARG A 60 -17.27 19.32 -5.07
CA ARG A 60 -16.88 20.73 -5.02
C ARG A 60 -17.05 21.36 -3.63
N GLU A 61 -18.05 20.91 -2.86
CA GLU A 61 -18.30 21.40 -1.49
C GLU A 61 -17.12 21.14 -0.53
N ALA A 62 -16.34 20.09 -0.78
CA ALA A 62 -15.20 19.72 0.06
C ALA A 62 -13.86 20.37 -0.35
N TRP A 63 -13.80 21.07 -1.49
CA TRP A 63 -12.54 21.64 -1.99
C TRP A 63 -12.19 22.95 -1.27
N GLY A 64 -13.15 23.83 -1.01
CA GLY A 64 -12.87 25.14 -0.39
C GLY A 64 -12.09 26.14 -1.28
N GLY A 65 -11.75 25.76 -2.52
CA GLY A 65 -11.10 26.62 -3.50
C GLY A 65 -9.57 26.71 -3.37
N TRP A 66 -8.96 27.62 -4.13
CA TRP A 66 -7.53 27.89 -4.07
C TRP A 66 -7.25 28.88 -2.94
N SER A 67 -6.61 28.43 -1.86
CA SER A 67 -6.22 29.27 -0.73
C SER A 67 -4.83 28.90 -0.21
N MET A 68 -4.03 29.91 0.13
CA MET A 68 -2.73 29.72 0.79
C MET A 68 -2.89 29.25 2.24
N GLN A 69 -4.09 29.30 2.80
CA GLN A 69 -4.42 28.74 4.11
C GLN A 69 -4.15 27.22 4.16
N ALA A 70 -4.28 26.52 3.02
CA ALA A 70 -3.94 25.11 2.91
C ALA A 70 -2.46 24.82 3.25
N LEU A 71 -1.56 25.79 3.01
CA LEU A 71 -0.13 25.65 3.33
C LEU A 71 0.15 25.79 4.83
N ARG A 72 -0.75 26.42 5.61
CA ARG A 72 -0.56 26.63 7.06
C ARG A 72 -0.75 25.34 7.87
N ALA A 73 -1.57 24.40 7.36
CA ALA A 73 -1.80 23.10 8.00
C ALA A 73 -0.71 22.03 7.67
N MET A 74 0.35 22.41 6.96
CA MET A 74 1.40 21.47 6.51
C MET A 74 2.11 20.72 7.64
N PRO A 75 2.47 21.34 8.80
CA PRO A 75 3.11 20.59 9.88
C PRO A 75 2.25 19.43 10.41
N GLN A 76 0.94 19.62 10.49
CA GLN A 76 -0.02 18.60 10.92
C GLN A 76 -0.12 17.49 9.86
N TYR A 77 -0.20 17.88 8.59
CA TYR A 77 -0.17 16.92 7.48
C TYR A 77 1.10 16.06 7.54
N TYR A 78 2.28 16.67 7.68
CA TYR A 78 3.54 15.94 7.77
C TYR A 78 3.63 15.02 9.00
N SER A 79 3.05 15.41 10.14
CA SER A 79 3.04 14.58 11.35
C SER A 79 2.33 13.23 11.15
N LEU A 80 1.37 13.16 10.22
CA LEU A 80 0.66 11.93 9.84
C LEU A 80 1.24 11.30 8.57
N ALA A 81 1.66 12.12 7.61
CA ALA A 81 2.15 11.68 6.32
C ALA A 81 3.54 11.02 6.41
N ILE A 82 4.47 11.58 7.21
CA ILE A 82 5.83 11.01 7.34
C ILE A 82 5.78 9.61 7.97
N PRO A 83 5.09 9.36 9.11
CA PRO A 83 4.96 8.00 9.63
C PRO A 83 4.24 7.05 8.67
N SER A 84 3.23 7.54 7.95
CA SER A 84 2.54 6.75 6.91
C SER A 84 3.47 6.37 5.75
N MET A 85 4.31 7.32 5.31
CA MET A 85 5.31 7.11 4.27
C MET A 85 6.36 6.12 4.73
N VAL A 86 6.90 6.27 5.94
CA VAL A 86 7.87 5.30 6.52
C VAL A 86 7.24 3.92 6.61
N LEU A 87 6.00 3.80 7.08
CA LEU A 87 5.29 2.52 7.16
C LEU A 87 5.21 1.83 5.79
N VAL A 88 4.79 2.56 4.75
CA VAL A 88 4.66 2.02 3.39
C VAL A 88 6.03 1.76 2.78
N CYS A 89 6.92 2.75 2.74
CA CYS A 89 8.24 2.63 2.12
C CYS A 89 9.11 1.57 2.78
N SER A 90 9.00 1.36 4.10
CA SER A 90 9.72 0.28 4.78
C SER A 90 9.30 -1.10 4.28
N ASP A 91 8.03 -1.28 3.92
CA ASP A 91 7.51 -2.53 3.37
C ASP A 91 8.08 -2.75 1.95
N TRP A 92 7.98 -1.73 1.08
CA TRP A 92 8.50 -1.80 -0.29
C TRP A 92 10.03 -1.95 -0.36
N ALA A 93 10.76 -1.23 0.48
CA ALA A 93 12.22 -1.32 0.49
C ALA A 93 12.71 -2.69 0.98
N ALA A 94 11.95 -3.39 1.84
CA ALA A 94 12.27 -4.77 2.21
C ALA A 94 12.20 -5.73 1.00
N TRP A 95 11.25 -5.52 0.07
CA TRP A 95 11.17 -6.28 -1.18
C TRP A 95 12.35 -6.03 -2.11
N GLU A 96 12.80 -4.78 -2.23
CA GLU A 96 13.98 -4.44 -3.04
C GLU A 96 15.25 -5.06 -2.46
N LEU A 97 15.41 -5.05 -1.13
CA LEU A 97 16.51 -5.73 -0.46
C LEU A 97 16.49 -7.24 -0.72
N LEU A 98 15.30 -7.85 -0.76
CA LEU A 98 15.13 -9.27 -1.09
C LEU A 98 15.54 -9.56 -2.54
N ALA A 99 15.16 -8.71 -3.49
CA ALA A 99 15.52 -8.83 -4.89
C ALA A 99 17.03 -8.66 -5.11
N ILE A 100 17.64 -7.66 -4.46
CA ILE A 100 19.10 -7.47 -4.46
C ILE A 100 19.77 -8.70 -3.87
N ALA A 101 19.32 -9.20 -2.72
CA ALA A 101 19.88 -10.40 -2.12
C ALA A 101 19.75 -11.61 -3.07
N ALA A 102 18.60 -11.81 -3.72
CA ALA A 102 18.42 -12.92 -4.66
C ALA A 102 19.33 -12.82 -5.89
N SER A 103 19.71 -11.62 -6.32
CA SER A 103 20.59 -11.41 -7.49
C SER A 103 21.99 -12.03 -7.34
N TYR A 104 22.47 -12.21 -6.11
CA TYR A 104 23.76 -12.84 -5.84
C TYR A 104 23.73 -14.38 -5.92
N LEU A 105 22.55 -15.00 -6.06
CA LEU A 105 22.41 -16.47 -6.13
C LEU A 105 22.55 -17.03 -7.55
N GLY A 106 22.37 -16.20 -8.58
CA GLY A 106 22.45 -16.59 -9.98
C GLY A 106 21.19 -16.25 -10.79
N ASN A 107 21.30 -16.40 -12.11
CA ASN A 107 20.27 -15.96 -13.06
C ASN A 107 18.95 -16.73 -12.90
N VAL A 108 19.00 -18.05 -12.64
CA VAL A 108 17.82 -18.89 -12.49
C VAL A 108 17.00 -18.46 -11.26
N GLN A 109 17.67 -18.25 -10.13
CA GLN A 109 17.04 -17.84 -8.87
C GLN A 109 16.48 -16.43 -8.98
N LEU A 110 17.18 -15.52 -9.66
CA LEU A 110 16.70 -14.16 -9.91
C LEU A 110 15.46 -14.14 -10.82
N ALA A 111 15.43 -14.98 -11.87
CA ALA A 111 14.27 -15.13 -12.73
C ALA A 111 13.06 -15.69 -11.96
N ALA A 112 13.27 -16.74 -11.16
CA ALA A 112 12.23 -17.32 -10.30
C ALA A 112 11.71 -16.29 -9.28
N GLN A 113 12.61 -15.54 -8.64
CA GLN A 113 12.26 -14.44 -7.73
C GLN A 113 11.33 -13.42 -8.39
N THR A 114 11.66 -13.01 -9.62
CA THR A 114 10.87 -12.03 -10.38
C THR A 114 9.46 -12.55 -10.67
N ILE A 115 9.34 -13.83 -11.06
CA ILE A 115 8.04 -14.47 -11.31
C ILE A 115 7.19 -14.50 -10.04
N VAL A 116 7.78 -14.90 -8.91
CA VAL A 116 7.05 -14.99 -7.64
C VAL A 116 6.66 -13.60 -7.13
N ILE A 117 7.54 -12.60 -7.20
CA ILE A 117 7.22 -11.19 -6.83
C ILE A 117 6.06 -10.65 -7.69
N ASN A 118 6.07 -10.90 -9.01
CA ASN A 118 4.97 -10.49 -9.89
C ASN A 118 3.65 -11.17 -9.49
N THR A 119 3.72 -12.43 -9.09
CA THR A 119 2.57 -13.20 -8.59
C THR A 119 2.04 -12.61 -7.29
N CYS A 120 2.92 -12.30 -6.33
CA CYS A 120 2.56 -11.60 -5.10
C CYS A 120 1.87 -10.28 -5.39
N SER A 121 2.49 -9.45 -6.24
CA SER A 121 1.97 -8.14 -6.63
C SER A 121 0.58 -8.22 -7.27
N LEU A 122 0.33 -9.24 -8.10
CA LEU A 122 -0.99 -9.47 -8.71
C LEU A 122 -2.04 -9.79 -7.65
N THR A 123 -1.76 -10.74 -6.77
CA THR A 123 -2.71 -11.18 -5.73
C THR A 123 -2.92 -10.14 -4.63
N TYR A 124 -1.92 -9.30 -4.34
CA TYR A 124 -1.96 -8.29 -3.28
C TYR A 124 -2.88 -7.11 -3.61
N GLN A 125 -3.26 -6.92 -4.88
CA GLN A 125 -4.18 -5.84 -5.26
C GLN A 125 -5.55 -5.94 -4.54
N ILE A 126 -5.98 -7.17 -4.23
CA ILE A 126 -7.25 -7.40 -3.50
C ILE A 126 -7.12 -6.90 -2.04
N PRO A 127 -6.15 -7.38 -1.23
CA PRO A 127 -5.88 -6.83 0.10
C PRO A 127 -5.61 -5.32 0.10
N ALA A 128 -4.85 -4.81 -0.87
CA ALA A 128 -4.54 -3.39 -0.96
C ALA A 128 -5.81 -2.53 -1.15
N GLY A 129 -6.70 -2.94 -2.05
CA GLY A 129 -8.00 -2.29 -2.24
C GLY A 129 -8.86 -2.33 -0.99
N LEU A 130 -8.90 -3.47 -0.29
CA LEU A 130 -9.62 -3.63 0.97
C LEU A 130 -9.04 -2.74 2.07
N SER A 131 -7.72 -2.66 2.18
CA SER A 131 -7.01 -1.79 3.12
C SER A 131 -7.39 -0.32 2.96
N ILE A 132 -7.48 0.18 1.71
CA ILE A 132 -7.94 1.53 1.40
C ILE A 132 -9.43 1.70 1.75
N ALA A 133 -10.27 0.73 1.41
CA ALA A 133 -11.70 0.76 1.68
C ALA A 133 -11.99 0.82 3.19
N VAL A 134 -11.33 -0.02 3.98
CA VAL A 134 -11.43 -0.07 5.45
C VAL A 134 -10.91 1.23 6.06
N SER A 135 -9.76 1.72 5.58
CA SER A 135 -9.18 2.99 6.06
C SER A 135 -10.16 4.15 5.94
N ASN A 136 -10.79 4.28 4.77
CA ASN A 136 -11.80 5.31 4.52
C ASN A 136 -13.09 5.08 5.32
N ARG A 137 -13.63 3.85 5.33
CA ARG A 137 -14.91 3.55 5.97
C ARG A 137 -14.84 3.68 7.50
N ALA A 138 -13.83 3.09 8.12
CA ALA A 138 -13.63 3.15 9.56
C ALA A 138 -13.24 4.57 10.00
N GLY A 139 -12.41 5.28 9.22
CA GLY A 139 -12.01 6.66 9.48
C GLY A 139 -13.20 7.63 9.43
N ASN A 140 -14.05 7.51 8.40
CA ASN A 140 -15.28 8.31 8.31
C ASN A 140 -16.24 8.05 9.48
N LEU A 141 -16.37 6.79 9.92
CA LEU A 141 -17.20 6.45 11.08
C LEU A 141 -16.60 6.97 12.40
N LEU A 142 -15.27 6.99 12.50
CA LEU A 142 -14.54 7.57 13.62
C LEU A 142 -14.81 9.08 13.72
N GLY A 143 -14.67 9.80 12.60
CA GLY A 143 -14.97 11.24 12.51
C GLY A 143 -16.44 11.60 12.72
N GLN A 144 -17.36 10.65 12.56
CA GLN A 144 -18.78 10.80 12.93
C GLN A 144 -19.07 10.48 14.41
N SER A 145 -18.03 10.28 15.23
CA SER A 145 -18.11 9.85 16.62
C SER A 145 -18.86 8.52 16.82
N ARG A 146 -18.86 7.63 15.81
CA ARG A 146 -19.55 6.33 15.83
C ARG A 146 -18.57 5.20 16.15
N ALA A 147 -17.99 5.22 17.35
CA ALA A 147 -16.98 4.27 17.83
C ALA A 147 -17.33 2.80 17.53
N ARG A 148 -18.53 2.35 17.94
CA ARG A 148 -18.99 0.97 17.72
C ARG A 148 -19.03 0.58 16.24
N ARG A 149 -19.51 1.47 15.37
CA ARG A 149 -19.60 1.19 13.93
C ARG A 149 -18.22 1.20 13.28
N SER A 150 -17.33 2.08 13.71
CA SER A 150 -15.92 2.10 13.26
C SER A 150 -15.23 0.78 13.63
N ARG A 151 -15.39 0.31 14.87
CA ARG A 151 -14.88 -1.01 15.32
C ARG A 151 -15.37 -2.17 14.46
N ILE A 152 -16.67 -2.22 14.18
CA ILE A 152 -17.24 -3.27 13.33
C ILE A 152 -16.65 -3.20 11.92
N ALA A 153 -16.53 -2.00 11.34
CA ALA A 153 -15.94 -1.83 10.01
C ALA A 153 -14.48 -2.32 9.95
N SER A 154 -13.68 -2.02 10.99
CA SER A 154 -12.32 -2.51 11.10
C SER A 154 -12.25 -4.03 11.20
N TYR A 155 -13.08 -4.66 12.07
CA TYR A 155 -13.08 -6.11 12.24
C TYR A 155 -13.56 -6.86 11.01
N VAL A 156 -14.61 -6.36 10.34
CA VAL A 156 -15.05 -6.90 9.04
C VAL A 156 -13.92 -6.78 8.02
N GLY A 157 -13.21 -5.65 8.02
CA GLY A 157 -12.00 -5.46 7.22
C GLY A 157 -10.97 -6.56 7.46
N LEU A 158 -10.57 -6.79 8.72
CA LEU A 158 -9.59 -7.81 9.08
C LEU A 158 -10.01 -9.23 8.65
N VAL A 159 -11.30 -9.58 8.84
CA VAL A 159 -11.84 -10.88 8.42
C VAL A 159 -11.80 -11.03 6.89
N LEU A 160 -12.24 -10.01 6.15
CA LEU A 160 -12.15 -10.00 4.70
C LEU A 160 -10.69 -10.03 4.21
N GLY A 161 -9.77 -9.42 4.96
CA GLY A 161 -8.32 -9.48 4.72
C GLY A 161 -7.80 -10.90 4.81
N ALA A 162 -8.09 -11.59 5.92
CA ALA A 162 -7.73 -12.99 6.11
C ALA A 162 -8.34 -13.90 5.04
N LEU A 163 -9.61 -13.69 4.66
CA LEU A 163 -10.25 -14.45 3.58
C LEU A 163 -9.58 -14.19 2.23
N SER A 164 -9.26 -12.94 1.91
CA SER A 164 -8.54 -12.59 0.67
C SER A 164 -7.14 -13.20 0.65
N GLY A 165 -6.44 -13.19 1.78
CA GLY A 165 -5.15 -13.85 1.94
C GLY A 165 -5.25 -15.35 1.73
N ALA A 166 -6.24 -16.02 2.34
CA ALA A 166 -6.47 -17.44 2.17
C ALA A 166 -6.79 -17.83 0.71
N LEU A 167 -7.55 -16.99 -0.01
CA LEU A 167 -7.81 -17.18 -1.44
C LEU A 167 -6.53 -17.03 -2.26
N SER A 168 -5.70 -16.02 -1.97
CA SER A 168 -4.39 -15.83 -2.61
C SER A 168 -3.44 -16.99 -2.32
N SER A 169 -3.41 -17.49 -1.07
CA SER A 169 -2.66 -18.68 -0.68
C SER A 169 -3.11 -19.92 -1.44
N ALA A 170 -4.43 -20.15 -1.52
CA ALA A 170 -4.99 -21.28 -2.26
C ALA A 170 -4.64 -21.20 -3.74
N PHE A 171 -4.75 -20.00 -4.33
CA PHE A 171 -4.32 -19.76 -5.71
C PHE A 171 -2.85 -20.15 -5.89
N CYS A 172 -1.93 -19.63 -5.05
CA CYS A 172 -0.51 -19.96 -5.12
C CYS A 172 -0.25 -21.48 -5.04
N LEU A 173 -0.94 -22.20 -4.17
CA LEU A 173 -0.78 -23.66 -4.02
C LEU A 173 -1.30 -24.43 -5.24
N ILE A 174 -2.47 -24.06 -5.78
CA ILE A 174 -3.08 -24.74 -6.92
C ILE A 174 -2.23 -24.60 -8.18
N VAL A 175 -1.66 -23.41 -8.41
CA VAL A 175 -0.89 -23.11 -9.62
C VAL A 175 0.60 -23.44 -9.49
N ALA A 176 1.07 -23.78 -8.29
CA ALA A 176 2.49 -23.91 -7.95
C ALA A 176 3.32 -24.69 -8.97
N SER A 177 2.81 -25.83 -9.45
CA SER A 177 3.56 -26.74 -10.32
C SER A 177 3.76 -26.26 -11.76
N TRP A 178 2.89 -25.38 -12.27
CA TRP A 178 2.91 -24.98 -13.69
C TRP A 178 3.00 -23.46 -13.89
N TRP A 179 2.80 -22.65 -12.86
CA TRP A 179 2.75 -21.19 -12.99
C TRP A 179 4.02 -20.58 -13.61
N GLY A 180 5.20 -21.14 -13.29
CA GLY A 180 6.47 -20.71 -13.90
C GLY A 180 6.47 -20.80 -15.43
N SER A 181 5.73 -21.76 -16.02
CA SER A 181 5.65 -21.96 -17.47
C SER A 181 4.91 -20.84 -18.21
N VAL A 182 4.11 -20.04 -17.50
CA VAL A 182 3.45 -18.85 -18.07
C VAL A 182 4.46 -17.74 -18.35
N TYR A 183 5.59 -17.72 -17.63
CA TYR A 183 6.59 -16.66 -17.69
C TYR A 183 7.87 -17.09 -18.42
N SER A 184 8.26 -18.36 -18.31
CA SER A 184 9.53 -18.85 -18.84
C SER A 184 9.38 -20.23 -19.48
N SER A 185 10.17 -20.48 -20.52
CA SER A 185 10.33 -21.81 -21.13
C SER A 185 11.49 -22.61 -20.53
N ASP A 186 12.28 -22.02 -19.62
CA ASP A 186 13.42 -22.67 -18.96
C ASP A 186 12.94 -23.61 -17.84
N PRO A 187 13.18 -24.94 -17.95
CA PRO A 187 12.76 -25.92 -16.95
C PRO A 187 13.32 -25.64 -15.54
N ASP A 188 14.54 -25.11 -15.43
CA ASP A 188 15.17 -24.86 -14.13
C ASP A 188 14.49 -23.70 -13.40
N VAL A 189 14.08 -22.66 -14.16
CA VAL A 189 13.29 -21.53 -13.62
C VAL A 189 11.91 -22.01 -13.18
N ILE A 190 11.25 -22.84 -13.99
CA ILE A 190 9.92 -23.39 -13.66
C ILE A 190 9.98 -24.22 -12.37
N ALA A 191 11.00 -25.09 -12.24
CA ALA A 191 11.21 -25.90 -11.05
C ALA A 191 11.49 -25.05 -9.81
N ALA A 192 12.33 -24.00 -9.95
CA ALA A 192 12.61 -23.07 -8.86
C ALA A 192 11.35 -22.32 -8.38
N VAL A 193 10.50 -21.85 -9.30
CA VAL A 193 9.20 -21.23 -8.96
C VAL A 193 8.33 -22.23 -8.18
N ALA A 194 8.22 -23.47 -8.66
CA ALA A 194 7.40 -24.49 -8.01
C ALA A 194 7.81 -24.79 -6.56
N ILE A 195 9.10 -24.68 -6.24
CA ILE A 195 9.62 -24.85 -4.87
C ILE A 195 9.25 -23.65 -3.97
N ILE A 196 9.26 -22.43 -4.51
CA ILE A 196 9.02 -21.19 -3.74
C ILE A 196 7.51 -20.96 -3.51
N MET A 197 6.66 -21.32 -4.47
CA MET A 197 5.22 -21.02 -4.46
C MET A 197 4.47 -21.48 -3.18
N PRO A 198 4.76 -22.64 -2.57
CA PRO A 198 4.17 -23.00 -1.28
C PRO A 198 4.54 -22.06 -0.12
N ILE A 199 5.78 -21.55 -0.09
CA ILE A 199 6.21 -20.57 0.92
C ILE A 199 5.55 -19.22 0.64
N CYS A 200 5.48 -18.84 -0.64
CA CYS A 200 4.70 -17.68 -1.07
C CYS A 200 3.25 -17.79 -0.60
N ALA A 201 2.62 -18.96 -0.67
CA ALA A 201 1.24 -19.13 -0.20
C ALA A 201 1.10 -18.79 1.29
N LEU A 202 2.04 -19.20 2.15
CA LEU A 202 2.03 -18.82 3.57
C LEU A 202 2.24 -17.31 3.75
N PHE A 203 3.17 -16.75 2.97
CA PHE A 203 3.43 -15.32 2.95
C PHE A 203 2.17 -14.50 2.62
N GLN A 204 1.38 -14.90 1.61
CA GLN A 204 0.19 -14.16 1.18
C GLN A 204 -0.85 -13.94 2.28
N LEU A 205 -1.04 -14.94 3.14
CA LEU A 205 -2.01 -14.83 4.23
C LEU A 205 -1.59 -13.75 5.22
N SER A 206 -0.32 -13.82 5.67
CA SER A 206 0.25 -12.85 6.59
C SER A 206 0.29 -11.46 5.97
N ASP A 207 0.68 -11.35 4.70
CA ASP A 207 0.78 -10.09 3.98
C ASP A 207 -0.59 -9.40 3.79
N ALA A 208 -1.62 -10.17 3.41
CA ALA A 208 -2.98 -9.65 3.31
C ALA A 208 -3.50 -9.11 4.65
N VAL A 209 -3.28 -9.85 5.74
CA VAL A 209 -3.67 -9.42 7.09
C VAL A 209 -2.87 -8.19 7.52
N ASN A 210 -1.55 -8.17 7.26
CA ASN A 210 -0.68 -7.03 7.57
C ASN A 210 -1.14 -5.75 6.85
N GLY A 211 -1.38 -5.84 5.55
CA GLY A 211 -1.82 -4.72 4.71
C GLY A 211 -3.17 -4.15 5.15
N VAL A 212 -4.14 -5.01 5.49
CA VAL A 212 -5.45 -4.55 5.98
C VAL A 212 -5.37 -3.99 7.40
N SER A 213 -4.57 -4.59 8.28
CA SER A 213 -4.28 -4.04 9.62
C SER A 213 -3.64 -2.65 9.53
N SER A 214 -2.69 -2.43 8.62
CA SER A 214 -2.16 -1.09 8.32
C SER A 214 -3.23 -0.11 7.86
N GLY A 215 -4.24 -0.58 7.11
CA GLY A 215 -5.42 0.20 6.74
C GLY A 215 -6.29 0.63 7.93
N VAL A 216 -6.50 -0.29 8.87
CA VAL A 216 -7.18 -0.01 10.14
C VAL A 216 -6.38 0.99 10.97
N LEU A 217 -5.07 0.80 11.14
CA LEU A 217 -4.21 1.74 11.88
C LEU A 217 -4.23 3.15 11.27
N ARG A 218 -4.23 3.27 9.94
CA ARG A 218 -4.43 4.55 9.24
C ARG A 218 -5.78 5.18 9.57
N SER A 219 -6.86 4.37 9.66
CA SER A 219 -8.19 4.87 10.03
C SER A 219 -8.25 5.43 11.46
N LEU A 220 -7.40 4.91 12.35
CA LEU A 220 -7.30 5.32 13.76
C LEU A 220 -6.25 6.42 14.00
N GLY A 221 -5.49 6.83 12.97
CA GLY A 221 -4.36 7.75 13.14
C GLY A 221 -3.19 7.16 13.93
N ARG A 222 -3.05 5.83 13.97
CA ARG A 222 -2.02 5.10 14.72
C ARG A 222 -0.92 4.53 13.81
N GLN A 223 -0.57 5.22 12.72
CA GLN A 223 0.42 4.74 11.75
C GLN A 223 1.80 4.57 12.40
N THR A 224 2.17 5.43 13.34
CA THR A 224 3.44 5.36 14.06
C THR A 224 3.59 4.06 14.85
N ALA A 225 2.52 3.59 15.50
CA ALA A 225 2.54 2.31 16.20
C ALA A 225 2.71 1.13 15.23
N GLY A 226 2.05 1.21 14.06
CA GLY A 226 2.25 0.24 12.97
C GLY A 226 3.70 0.22 12.48
N ALA A 227 4.30 1.39 12.25
CA ALA A 227 5.68 1.51 11.77
C ALA A 227 6.69 0.90 12.76
N TRP A 228 6.50 1.14 14.06
CA TRP A 228 7.36 0.56 15.11
C TRP A 228 7.25 -0.95 15.26
N VAL A 229 6.16 -1.56 14.78
CA VAL A 229 6.03 -3.02 14.69
C VAL A 229 6.61 -3.53 13.37
N ASN A 230 6.27 -2.88 12.26
CA ASN A 230 6.60 -3.34 10.92
C ASN A 230 8.11 -3.30 10.65
N PHE A 231 8.75 -2.17 10.96
CA PHE A 231 10.15 -1.94 10.64
C PHE A 231 11.10 -2.94 11.34
N PRO A 232 11.04 -3.14 12.67
CA PRO A 232 11.90 -4.16 13.30
C PRO A 232 11.61 -5.58 12.83
N ALA A 233 10.35 -5.91 12.57
CA ALA A 233 9.96 -7.25 12.12
C ALA A 233 10.59 -7.62 10.78
N TYR A 234 10.59 -6.70 9.81
CA TYR A 234 11.25 -6.94 8.52
C TYR A 234 12.77 -6.82 8.60
N TYR A 235 13.29 -5.74 9.20
CA TYR A 235 14.70 -5.37 9.05
C TYR A 235 15.64 -5.99 10.08
N PHE A 236 15.15 -6.28 11.29
CA PHE A 236 15.97 -6.86 12.37
C PHE A 236 15.70 -8.33 12.59
N VAL A 237 14.55 -8.85 12.15
CA VAL A 237 14.22 -10.27 12.27
C VAL A 237 14.19 -10.94 10.90
N GLY A 238 13.23 -10.59 10.04
CA GLY A 238 12.97 -11.32 8.80
C GLY A 238 14.16 -11.32 7.84
N PHE A 239 14.73 -10.14 7.56
CA PHE A 239 15.82 -10.00 6.60
C PHE A 239 17.14 -10.64 7.08
N PRO A 240 17.64 -10.39 8.31
CA PRO A 240 18.83 -11.09 8.81
C PRO A 240 18.64 -12.60 8.89
N PHE A 241 17.45 -13.06 9.31
CA PHE A 241 17.14 -14.49 9.35
C PHE A 241 17.13 -15.11 7.94
N GLY A 242 16.53 -14.42 6.97
CA GLY A 242 16.54 -14.83 5.57
C GLY A 242 17.94 -14.91 4.98
N LEU A 243 18.80 -13.92 5.24
CA LEU A 243 20.21 -13.95 4.81
C LEU A 243 20.96 -15.13 5.44
N TYR A 244 20.74 -15.40 6.73
CA TYR A 244 21.35 -16.56 7.40
C TYR A 244 20.90 -17.89 6.80
N LEU A 245 19.61 -18.07 6.52
CA LEU A 245 19.12 -19.30 5.89
C LEU A 245 19.64 -19.47 4.45
N THR A 246 19.82 -18.36 3.74
CA THR A 246 20.24 -18.34 2.33
C THR A 246 21.73 -18.59 2.17
N TYR A 247 22.55 -17.82 2.88
CA TYR A 247 24.01 -17.74 2.72
C TYR A 247 24.80 -18.38 3.86
N GLY A 248 24.15 -18.64 4.99
CA GLY A 248 24.77 -19.29 6.15
C GLY A 248 24.82 -20.81 6.01
N ALA A 249 25.05 -21.48 7.14
CA ALA A 249 25.20 -22.94 7.21
C ALA A 249 24.06 -23.75 6.54
N PRO A 250 22.78 -23.32 6.58
CA PRO A 250 21.70 -24.04 5.91
C PRO A 250 21.76 -24.03 4.37
N GLY A 251 22.39 -23.04 3.74
CA GLY A 251 22.57 -22.98 2.29
C GLY A 251 21.28 -23.12 1.46
N MET A 252 20.15 -22.62 1.94
CA MET A 252 18.82 -22.87 1.35
C MET A 252 18.55 -22.08 0.05
N GLY A 253 19.50 -21.24 -0.39
CA GLY A 253 19.32 -20.38 -1.55
C GLY A 253 18.10 -19.46 -1.40
N VAL A 254 17.38 -19.22 -2.50
CA VAL A 254 16.26 -18.27 -2.55
C VAL A 254 15.11 -18.67 -1.61
N THR A 255 14.96 -19.96 -1.31
CA THR A 255 14.00 -20.48 -0.33
C THR A 255 14.24 -19.90 1.06
N GLY A 256 15.51 -19.72 1.46
CA GLY A 256 15.87 -19.10 2.74
C GLY A 256 15.41 -17.64 2.85
N LEU A 257 15.57 -16.87 1.76
CA LEU A 257 15.09 -15.50 1.67
C LEU A 257 13.56 -15.42 1.86
N TRP A 258 12.82 -16.31 1.19
CA TRP A 258 11.36 -16.39 1.31
C TRP A 258 10.87 -16.79 2.70
N ILE A 259 11.57 -17.72 3.36
CA ILE A 259 11.24 -18.07 4.75
C ILE A 259 11.50 -16.87 5.66
N GLY A 260 12.62 -16.18 5.49
CA GLY A 260 12.95 -14.98 6.26
C GLY A 260 11.89 -13.89 6.17
N ILE A 261 11.51 -13.51 4.94
CA ILE A 261 10.47 -12.48 4.75
C ILE A 261 9.09 -12.95 5.23
N CYS A 262 8.75 -14.24 5.06
CA CYS A 262 7.52 -14.83 5.60
C CYS A 262 7.45 -14.72 7.14
N VAL A 263 8.55 -14.96 7.84
CA VAL A 263 8.62 -14.78 9.30
C VAL A 263 8.44 -13.30 9.66
N GLY A 264 9.15 -12.40 8.96
CA GLY A 264 9.06 -10.95 9.19
C GLY A 264 7.63 -10.42 9.05
N VAL A 265 6.96 -10.73 7.93
CA VAL A 265 5.58 -10.29 7.69
C VAL A 265 4.60 -10.93 8.68
N THR A 266 4.85 -12.17 9.11
CA THR A 266 3.97 -12.84 10.08
C THR A 266 4.03 -12.17 11.46
N ILE A 267 5.24 -11.81 11.92
CA ILE A 267 5.42 -11.05 13.15
C ILE A 267 4.73 -9.68 13.04
N ALA A 268 4.93 -8.99 11.92
CA ALA A 268 4.29 -7.70 11.66
C ALA A 268 2.76 -7.81 11.65
N ALA A 269 2.21 -8.80 10.95
CA ALA A 269 0.79 -9.06 10.86
C ALA A 269 0.17 -9.31 12.24
N ILE A 270 0.80 -10.15 13.06
CA ILE A 270 0.34 -10.44 14.44
C ILE A 270 0.37 -9.16 15.27
N GLY A 271 1.48 -8.42 15.27
CA GLY A 271 1.63 -7.21 16.08
C GLY A 271 0.65 -6.11 15.67
N GLN A 272 0.52 -5.82 14.38
CA GLN A 272 -0.43 -4.81 13.90
C GLN A 272 -1.87 -5.21 14.17
N THR A 273 -2.22 -6.49 13.98
CA THR A 273 -3.56 -7.00 14.28
C THR A 273 -3.87 -6.91 15.78
N ALA A 274 -2.91 -7.24 16.64
CA ALA A 274 -3.05 -7.11 18.09
C ALA A 274 -3.33 -5.65 18.49
N ILE A 275 -2.62 -4.68 17.89
CA ILE A 275 -2.88 -3.25 18.11
C ILE A 275 -4.30 -2.88 17.65
N CYS A 276 -4.75 -3.38 16.49
CA CYS A 276 -6.08 -3.08 15.95
C CYS A 276 -7.21 -3.66 16.82
N VAL A 277 -7.02 -4.86 17.37
CA VAL A 277 -8.02 -5.55 18.20
C VAL A 277 -8.08 -4.99 19.61
N SER A 278 -6.93 -4.58 20.17
CA SER A 278 -6.81 -4.00 21.51
C SER A 278 -7.15 -2.51 21.59
N ALA A 279 -7.30 -1.82 20.45
CA ALA A 279 -7.64 -0.40 20.43
C ALA A 279 -9.01 -0.12 21.08
N ASP A 280 -9.07 0.87 21.97
CA ASP A 280 -10.32 1.42 22.49
C ASP A 280 -10.86 2.47 21.51
N TYR A 281 -11.87 2.06 20.72
CA TYR A 281 -12.49 2.93 19.73
C TYR A 281 -13.22 4.14 20.33
N VAL A 282 -13.58 4.11 21.62
CA VAL A 282 -14.17 5.27 22.30
C VAL A 282 -13.07 6.31 22.55
N GLU A 283 -11.91 5.86 23.03
CA GLU A 283 -10.74 6.73 23.21
C GLU A 283 -10.24 7.28 21.87
N GLU A 284 -10.19 6.45 20.82
CA GLU A 284 -9.75 6.92 19.49
C GLU A 284 -10.73 7.96 18.90
N VAL A 285 -12.04 7.85 19.17
CA VAL A 285 -13.00 8.90 18.83
C VAL A 285 -12.69 10.18 19.61
N ALA A 286 -12.42 10.10 20.91
CA ALA A 286 -12.09 11.27 21.72
C ALA A 286 -10.83 11.99 21.21
N ARG A 287 -9.78 11.23 20.86
CA ARG A 287 -8.54 11.77 20.25
C ARG A 287 -8.82 12.41 18.89
N CYS A 288 -9.63 11.77 18.04
CA CYS A 288 -10.03 12.31 16.75
C CYS A 288 -10.77 13.66 16.91
N MET A 289 -11.76 13.73 17.81
CA MET A 289 -12.52 14.96 18.04
C MET A 289 -11.65 16.08 18.63
N ALA A 290 -10.74 15.75 19.57
CA ALA A 290 -9.79 16.72 20.10
C ALA A 290 -8.90 17.31 19.00
N GLN A 291 -8.44 16.48 18.06
CA GLN A 291 -7.64 16.94 16.92
C GLN A 291 -8.47 17.83 15.96
N VAL A 292 -9.72 17.45 15.68
CA VAL A 292 -10.61 18.24 14.82
C VAL A 292 -10.89 19.62 15.43
N HIS A 293 -11.22 19.69 16.73
CA HIS A 293 -11.46 20.95 17.42
C HIS A 293 -10.21 21.84 17.44
N LYS A 294 -9.04 21.25 17.72
CA LYS A 294 -7.76 21.97 17.64
C LYS A 294 -7.56 22.60 16.26
N ASN A 295 -7.84 21.85 15.19
CA ASN A 295 -7.70 22.35 13.82
C ASN A 295 -8.71 23.46 13.48
N GLN A 296 -9.94 23.40 13.99
CA GLN A 296 -10.94 24.45 13.82
C GLN A 296 -10.54 25.76 14.53
N HIS A 297 -9.99 25.65 15.75
CA HIS A 297 -9.46 26.82 16.47
C HIS A 297 -8.29 27.47 15.72
N PHE A 298 -7.32 26.68 15.25
CA PHE A 298 -6.22 27.21 14.43
C PHE A 298 -6.72 27.89 13.14
N ALA A 299 -7.74 27.33 12.49
CA ALA A 299 -8.31 27.95 11.29
C ALA A 299 -8.95 29.31 11.61
N ALA A 300 -9.76 29.38 12.68
CA ALA A 300 -10.42 30.61 13.11
C ALA A 300 -9.42 31.72 13.50
N GLU A 301 -8.40 31.42 14.31
CA GLU A 301 -7.34 32.39 14.66
C GLU A 301 -6.61 32.90 13.41
N SER A 302 -6.36 32.02 12.44
CA SER A 302 -5.66 32.37 11.21
C SER A 302 -6.49 33.25 10.25
N ASP A 303 -7.82 33.11 10.29
CA ASP A 303 -8.77 33.96 9.55
C ASP A 303 -8.89 35.34 10.20
N GLU A 304 -8.89 35.39 11.54
CA GLU A 304 -8.87 36.66 12.29
C GLU A 304 -7.58 37.45 12.03
N GLU A 305 -6.39 36.82 12.04
CA GLU A 305 -5.12 37.48 11.70
C GLU A 305 -5.07 37.96 10.23
N SER A 306 -5.62 37.17 9.30
CA SER A 306 -5.69 37.55 7.88
C SER A 306 -6.64 38.72 7.65
N ASN A 307 -7.77 38.77 8.36
CA ASN A 307 -8.70 39.90 8.28
C ASN A 307 -8.13 41.14 8.97
N ALA A 308 -7.46 41.00 10.11
CA ALA A 308 -6.81 42.10 10.81
C ALA A 308 -5.69 42.75 9.97
N SER A 309 -4.87 41.94 9.29
CA SER A 309 -3.82 42.44 8.38
C SER A 309 -4.38 43.13 7.13
N ASN A 310 -5.48 42.62 6.56
CA ASN A 310 -6.17 43.30 5.46
C ASN A 310 -6.84 44.62 5.89
N THR A 311 -7.28 44.73 7.14
CA THR A 311 -7.91 45.95 7.66
C THR A 311 -6.90 47.05 7.98
N GLN A 312 -5.63 46.72 8.25
CA GLN A 312 -4.55 47.70 8.46
C GLN A 312 -3.93 48.24 7.16
N LEU A 313 -4.29 47.67 6.00
CA LEU A 313 -3.82 48.09 4.67
C LEU A 313 -4.83 48.97 3.92
N LEU A 314 -5.95 49.33 4.55
CA LEU A 314 -6.97 50.29 4.08
C LEU A 314 -6.94 51.55 4.94
#